data_AF-A0AAN6IFY0-F1
#
_entry.id   AF-A0AAN6IFY0-F1
#
_cell.length_a   1.000
_cell.length_b   1.000
_cell.length_c   1.000
_cell.angle_alpha   90.00
_cell.angle_beta   90.00
_cell.angle_gamma   90.00
#
_symmetry.space_group_name_H-M   'P 1'
#
loop_
_entity.id
_entity.type
_entity.pdbx_description
1 polymer ?
#
loop_
_entity_poly.entity_id
_entity_poly.type
_entity_poly.pdbx_seq_one_letter_code
_entity_poly.pdbx_strand_id
1 'polypeptide(L)'
;MHDVPGTANVHKVRLDHSFSVTALRKLTDTPLDAHRDAAVMANSNEQFYVRYYSGHSGRFGHEFLEFDFRTIGDGRSATARYANNSNYRNDSLIRKEMCVSALLISEIKRIIKDSEIMKEDDSRWPQKNKDGRQELEIRLGSDHIQFETAKIGSLGDVTDSADPEGLRVFYYLVQDLKALVFSLISLHFKIKPI
;
A
#
# COMPACT_ATOMS: atom_id res chain seq x y z
N MET A 1 82.06 3.73 -16.10
CA MET A 1 81.15 3.95 -17.24
C MET A 1 79.79 3.41 -16.83
N HIS A 2 78.82 4.32 -16.62
CA HIS A 2 77.37 4.11 -16.44
C HIS A 2 76.86 3.25 -15.27
N ASP A 3 75.71 3.50 -14.65
CA ASP A 3 74.93 4.70 -14.34
C ASP A 3 73.84 4.25 -13.32
N VAL A 4 73.29 5.21 -12.59
CA VAL A 4 72.55 5.13 -11.31
C VAL A 4 71.06 4.74 -11.47
N PRO A 5 70.39 4.10 -10.47
CA PRO A 5 68.94 3.87 -10.46
C PRO A 5 68.14 5.14 -10.08
N GLY A 6 67.12 5.46 -10.88
CA GLY A 6 66.24 6.62 -10.72
C GLY A 6 65.10 6.41 -9.70
N THR A 7 64.99 7.36 -8.79
CA THR A 7 64.00 7.54 -7.73
C THR A 7 62.64 8.04 -8.24
N ALA A 8 61.60 7.70 -7.49
CA ALA A 8 60.20 8.10 -7.68
C ALA A 8 60.00 9.63 -7.60
N ASN A 9 59.06 10.16 -8.39
CA ASN A 9 58.57 11.53 -8.24
C ASN A 9 57.05 11.57 -8.28
N VAL A 10 56.47 12.03 -7.16
CA VAL A 10 55.04 12.19 -6.92
C VAL A 10 54.58 13.47 -7.62
N HIS A 11 53.60 13.37 -8.51
CA HIS A 11 52.91 14.54 -9.05
C HIS A 11 51.57 14.75 -8.36
N LYS A 12 51.55 15.84 -7.60
CA LYS A 12 50.42 16.48 -6.94
C LYS A 12 49.43 16.97 -8.00
N VAL A 13 48.30 16.28 -8.16
CA VAL A 13 47.20 16.74 -9.01
C VAL A 13 46.41 17.81 -8.24
N ARG A 14 46.32 18.99 -8.85
CA ARG A 14 45.59 20.16 -8.36
C ARG A 14 44.09 19.96 -8.67
N LEU A 15 43.24 19.99 -7.65
CA LEU A 15 41.77 19.94 -7.80
C LEU A 15 41.26 21.31 -8.25
N ASP A 16 40.84 21.41 -9.49
CA ASP A 16 40.18 22.61 -10.01
C ASP A 16 38.69 22.59 -9.64
N HIS A 17 38.24 23.61 -8.92
CA HIS A 17 36.87 23.77 -8.45
C HIS A 17 36.03 24.43 -9.54
N SER A 18 35.49 23.63 -10.47
CA SER A 18 34.43 24.09 -11.37
C SER A 18 33.47 22.96 -11.75
N PHE A 19 32.74 22.43 -10.76
CA PHE A 19 31.55 21.63 -11.04
C PHE A 19 30.38 22.56 -11.37
N SER A 20 30.11 22.73 -12.67
CA SER A 20 28.89 23.36 -13.17
C SER A 20 27.69 22.44 -12.91
N VAL A 21 26.66 22.98 -12.25
CA VAL A 21 25.36 22.32 -11.97
C VAL A 21 24.66 21.82 -13.24
N THR A 22 25.09 22.28 -14.42
CA THR A 22 24.54 21.89 -15.72
C THR A 22 24.93 20.47 -16.15
N ALA A 23 26.01 19.89 -15.60
CA ALA A 23 26.46 18.54 -15.98
C ALA A 23 25.67 17.39 -15.31
N LEU A 24 24.96 17.66 -14.21
CA LEU A 24 24.15 16.66 -13.50
C LEU A 24 22.75 16.43 -14.09
N ARG A 25 22.33 17.22 -15.08
CA ARG A 25 21.04 17.06 -15.77
C ARG A 25 21.08 16.19 -17.02
N LYS A 26 22.27 15.71 -17.45
CA LYS A 26 22.43 14.96 -18.71
C LYS A 26 22.63 13.45 -18.54
N LEU A 27 22.42 12.90 -17.34
CA LEU A 27 22.64 11.47 -17.07
C LEU A 27 21.36 10.67 -16.76
N THR A 28 20.17 11.25 -16.92
CA THR A 28 18.90 10.55 -16.64
C THR A 28 18.02 10.29 -17.87
N ASP A 29 18.42 10.70 -19.07
CA ASP A 29 17.67 10.35 -20.29
C ASP A 29 18.18 9.02 -20.86
N THR A 30 17.84 7.92 -20.19
CA THR A 30 17.88 6.59 -20.82
C THR A 30 16.48 6.20 -21.31
N PRO A 31 16.35 5.59 -22.51
CA PRO A 31 15.04 5.20 -23.06
C PRO A 31 14.23 4.25 -22.17
N LEU A 32 14.89 3.56 -21.22
CA LEU A 32 14.25 2.62 -20.30
C LEU A 32 13.32 3.32 -19.30
N ASP A 33 13.68 4.52 -18.83
CA ASP A 33 12.91 5.27 -17.83
C ASP A 33 11.68 5.94 -18.45
N ALA A 34 11.78 6.43 -19.69
CA ALA A 34 10.65 7.02 -20.41
C ALA A 34 9.52 6.02 -20.69
N HIS A 35 9.84 4.76 -20.99
CA HIS A 35 8.83 3.70 -21.14
C HIS A 35 8.17 3.32 -19.82
N ARG A 36 8.92 3.38 -18.72
CA ARG A 36 8.41 3.13 -17.36
C ARG A 36 7.48 4.25 -16.91
N ASP A 37 7.84 5.50 -17.17
CA ASP A 37 7.01 6.68 -16.89
C ASP A 37 5.75 6.71 -17.76
N ALA A 38 5.85 6.31 -19.04
CA ALA A 38 4.68 6.20 -19.92
C ALA A 38 3.70 5.10 -19.49
N ALA A 39 4.19 3.95 -19.01
CA ALA A 39 3.35 2.88 -18.49
C ALA A 39 2.68 3.27 -17.15
N VAL A 40 3.39 4.01 -16.29
CA VAL A 40 2.83 4.60 -15.06
C VAL A 40 1.76 5.65 -15.41
N MET A 41 2.01 6.50 -16.42
CA MET A 41 1.07 7.51 -16.92
C MET A 41 -0.17 6.93 -17.64
N ALA A 42 -0.04 5.79 -18.31
CA ALA A 42 -1.18 5.10 -18.91
C ALA A 42 -2.14 4.53 -17.85
N ASN A 43 -1.61 4.14 -16.69
CA ASN A 43 -2.35 3.55 -15.56
C ASN A 43 -2.99 4.59 -14.61
N SER A 44 -2.65 5.88 -14.75
CA SER A 44 -3.16 6.94 -13.88
C SER A 44 -4.59 7.37 -14.20
N ASN A 45 -5.13 7.09 -15.39
CA ASN A 45 -6.51 7.48 -15.73
C ASN A 45 -7.58 6.48 -15.26
N GLU A 46 -7.20 5.31 -14.77
CA GLU A 46 -8.16 4.32 -14.27
C GLU A 46 -8.64 4.69 -12.87
N GLN A 47 -9.95 4.95 -12.75
CA GLN A 47 -10.61 5.17 -11.47
C GLN A 47 -10.28 4.00 -10.53
N PHE A 48 -9.73 4.35 -9.37
CA PHE A 48 -9.32 3.39 -8.36
C PHE A 48 -9.95 3.73 -7.02
N TYR A 49 -10.49 2.70 -6.39
CA TYR A 49 -11.01 2.77 -5.04
C TYR A 49 -10.81 1.43 -4.35
N VAL A 50 -10.35 1.46 -3.10
CA VAL A 50 -10.37 0.30 -2.21
C VAL A 50 -10.81 0.77 -0.83
N ARG A 51 -11.72 0.02 -0.21
CA ARG A 51 -12.15 0.22 1.17
C ARG A 51 -12.14 -1.12 1.89
N TYR A 52 -11.60 -1.13 3.10
CA TYR A 52 -11.70 -2.24 4.01
C TYR A 52 -12.34 -1.77 5.31
N TYR A 53 -13.28 -2.57 5.81
CA TYR A 53 -13.90 -2.38 7.11
C TYR A 53 -13.81 -3.68 7.91
N SER A 54 -13.58 -3.55 9.22
CA SER A 54 -13.74 -4.64 10.17
C SER A 54 -14.32 -4.11 11.45
N GLY A 55 -15.40 -4.69 11.93
CA GLY A 55 -15.99 -4.23 13.17
C GLY A 55 -17.01 -5.16 13.74
N HIS A 56 -17.32 -4.89 15.01
CA HIS A 56 -18.31 -5.64 15.78
C HIS A 56 -18.98 -4.70 16.78
N SER A 57 -20.22 -5.02 17.12
CA SER A 57 -20.98 -4.29 18.14
C SER A 57 -21.17 -5.19 19.34
N GLY A 58 -20.38 -4.93 20.38
CA GLY A 58 -20.40 -5.69 21.63
C GLY A 58 -21.11 -4.94 22.77
N ARG A 59 -21.03 -5.50 23.97
CA ARG A 59 -21.55 -4.88 25.21
C ARG A 59 -20.93 -3.51 25.49
N PHE A 60 -19.70 -3.29 25.03
CA PHE A 60 -18.91 -2.08 25.28
C PHE A 60 -19.01 -1.06 24.15
N GLY A 61 -19.98 -1.23 23.23
CA GLY A 61 -20.18 -0.34 22.10
C GLY A 61 -19.64 -0.91 20.79
N HIS A 62 -19.47 -0.02 19.82
CA HIS A 62 -19.05 -0.36 18.47
C HIS A 62 -17.55 -0.20 18.32
N GLU A 63 -16.83 -1.29 18.06
CA GLU A 63 -15.40 -1.28 17.77
C GLU A 63 -15.17 -1.60 16.30
N PHE A 64 -14.34 -0.80 15.65
CA PHE A 64 -14.05 -0.98 14.24
C PHE A 64 -12.70 -0.41 13.82
N LEU A 65 -12.21 -0.96 12.71
CA LEU A 65 -11.11 -0.45 11.91
C LEU A 65 -11.62 -0.28 10.49
N GLU A 66 -11.44 0.91 9.92
CA GLU A 66 -11.78 1.21 8.54
C GLU A 66 -10.67 2.02 7.87
N PHE A 67 -10.38 1.70 6.62
CA PHE A 67 -9.54 2.54 5.78
C PHE A 67 -10.00 2.49 4.32
N ASP A 68 -9.74 3.57 3.60
CA ASP A 68 -9.96 3.62 2.16
C ASP A 68 -8.92 4.45 1.42
N PHE A 69 -8.71 4.10 0.15
CA PHE A 69 -7.92 4.85 -0.81
C PHE A 69 -8.80 5.18 -2.02
N ARG A 70 -8.79 6.44 -2.45
CA ARG A 70 -9.56 6.90 -3.61
C ARG A 70 -8.70 7.83 -4.48
N THR A 71 -8.52 7.50 -5.75
CA THR A 71 -7.85 8.41 -6.71
C THR A 71 -8.63 9.71 -6.88
N ILE A 72 -7.91 10.82 -6.98
CA ILE A 72 -8.47 12.16 -7.18
C ILE A 72 -8.03 12.70 -8.54
N GLY A 73 -8.91 13.46 -9.21
CA GLY A 73 -8.55 14.24 -10.40
C GLY A 73 -8.06 13.36 -11.55
N ASP A 74 -6.85 13.65 -12.03
CA ASP A 74 -6.15 12.92 -13.11
C ASP A 74 -5.46 11.62 -12.64
N GLY A 75 -5.75 11.18 -11.41
CA GLY A 75 -5.23 9.98 -10.79
C GLY A 75 -3.75 10.01 -10.46
N ARG A 76 -3.12 11.19 -10.47
CA ARG A 76 -1.74 11.38 -10.00
C ARG A 76 -1.61 11.34 -8.48
N SER A 77 -2.72 11.40 -7.76
CA SER A 77 -2.78 11.28 -6.31
C SER A 77 -4.07 10.60 -5.85
N ALA A 78 -4.09 10.22 -4.58
CA ALA A 78 -5.28 9.67 -3.94
C ALA A 78 -5.42 10.19 -2.51
N THR A 79 -6.66 10.26 -2.03
CA THR A 79 -6.95 10.42 -0.61
C THR A 79 -6.86 9.05 0.05
N ALA A 80 -6.11 8.96 1.15
CA ALA A 80 -6.10 7.83 2.06
C ALA A 80 -6.76 8.25 3.37
N ARG A 81 -7.80 7.53 3.81
CA ARG A 81 -8.48 7.78 5.09
C ARG A 81 -8.36 6.56 5.98
N TYR A 82 -8.28 6.84 7.28
CA TYR A 82 -8.13 5.85 8.33
C TYR A 82 -9.01 6.21 9.51
N ALA A 83 -9.76 5.24 10.02
CA ALA A 83 -10.53 5.34 11.24
C ALA A 83 -10.34 4.08 12.09
N ASN A 84 -10.00 4.26 13.37
CA ASN A 84 -9.93 3.17 14.34
C ASN A 84 -10.66 3.58 15.62
N ASN A 85 -11.66 2.80 15.99
CA ASN A 85 -12.37 2.90 17.25
C ASN A 85 -12.15 1.62 18.07
N SER A 86 -11.20 1.67 19.01
CA SER A 86 -11.02 0.65 20.03
C SER A 86 -11.57 1.19 21.34
N ASN A 87 -12.55 0.51 21.94
CA ASN A 87 -13.04 0.88 23.27
C ASN A 87 -12.09 0.39 24.38
N TYR A 88 -10.90 -0.06 24.01
CA TYR A 88 -9.84 -0.45 24.92
C TYR A 88 -9.33 0.80 25.66
N ARG A 89 -9.41 0.77 27.01
CA ARG A 89 -8.88 1.82 27.92
C ARG A 89 -9.42 3.25 27.72
N ASN A 90 -10.62 3.41 27.14
CA ASN A 90 -11.19 4.73 26.79
C ASN A 90 -10.34 5.51 25.78
N ASP A 91 -9.64 4.84 24.88
CA ASP A 91 -8.96 5.53 23.79
C ASP A 91 -9.99 6.26 22.91
N SER A 92 -9.60 7.46 22.45
CA SER A 92 -10.46 8.26 21.59
C SER A 92 -10.37 7.76 20.14
N LEU A 93 -11.51 7.81 19.45
CA LEU A 93 -11.62 7.50 18.02
C LEU A 93 -10.51 8.20 17.22
N ILE A 94 -9.64 7.41 16.60
CA ILE A 94 -8.57 7.91 15.74
C ILE A 94 -9.14 8.10 14.35
N ARG A 95 -9.05 9.33 13.82
CA ARG A 95 -9.34 9.63 12.40
C ARG A 95 -8.16 10.36 11.78
N LYS A 96 -7.70 9.87 10.64
CA LYS A 96 -6.58 10.43 9.89
C LYS A 96 -6.88 10.43 8.40
N GLU A 97 -6.42 11.47 7.73
CA GLU A 97 -6.53 11.65 6.28
C GLU A 97 -5.22 12.20 5.75
N MET A 98 -4.75 11.65 4.63
CA MET A 98 -3.54 12.09 3.95
C MET A 98 -3.69 11.94 2.43
N CYS A 99 -2.91 12.74 1.70
CA CYS A 99 -2.73 12.56 0.26
C CYS A 99 -1.56 11.62 0.01
N VAL A 100 -1.73 10.66 -0.89
CA VAL A 100 -0.69 9.70 -1.28
C VAL A 100 -0.36 9.81 -2.76
N SER A 101 0.88 9.46 -3.12
CA SER A 101 1.38 9.56 -4.49
C SER A 101 0.82 8.45 -5.40
N ALA A 102 0.83 8.70 -6.71
CA ALA A 102 0.52 7.68 -7.72
C ALA A 102 1.37 6.41 -7.61
N LEU A 103 2.61 6.49 -7.12
CA LEU A 103 3.47 5.32 -6.91
C LEU A 103 2.89 4.39 -5.84
N LEU A 104 2.39 4.94 -4.73
CA LEU A 104 1.74 4.13 -3.70
C LEU A 104 0.47 3.48 -4.25
N ILE A 105 -0.32 4.22 -5.04
CA ILE A 105 -1.54 3.68 -5.66
C ILE A 105 -1.21 2.57 -6.66
N SER A 106 -0.16 2.74 -7.45
CA SER A 106 0.32 1.69 -8.36
C SER A 106 0.71 0.42 -7.61
N GLU A 107 1.34 0.58 -6.44
CA GLU A 107 1.72 -0.56 -5.60
C GLU A 107 0.50 -1.24 -4.95
N ILE A 108 -0.49 -0.48 -4.49
CA ILE A 108 -1.75 -1.06 -3.98
C ILE A 108 -2.48 -1.82 -5.10
N LYS A 109 -2.56 -1.23 -6.30
CA LYS A 109 -3.13 -1.92 -7.49
C LYS A 109 -2.36 -3.21 -7.78
N ARG A 110 -1.02 -3.22 -7.66
CA ARG A 110 -0.19 -4.42 -7.85
C ARG A 110 -0.50 -5.49 -6.80
N ILE A 111 -0.53 -5.14 -5.51
CA ILE A 111 -0.89 -6.06 -4.42
C ILE A 111 -2.26 -6.71 -4.66
N ILE A 112 -3.26 -5.91 -5.05
CA ILE A 112 -4.60 -6.40 -5.36
C ILE A 112 -4.58 -7.36 -6.55
N LYS A 113 -3.92 -6.98 -7.65
CA LYS A 113 -3.85 -7.82 -8.86
C LYS A 113 -3.12 -9.14 -8.60
N ASP A 114 -1.99 -9.09 -7.90
CA ASP A 114 -1.17 -10.26 -7.58
C ASP A 114 -1.88 -11.22 -6.61
N SER A 115 -2.76 -10.71 -5.75
CA SER A 115 -3.59 -11.55 -4.87
C SER A 115 -4.65 -12.36 -5.62
N GLU A 116 -5.00 -11.97 -6.85
CA GLU A 116 -6.11 -12.54 -7.62
C GLU A 116 -7.51 -12.38 -7.00
N ILE A 117 -7.67 -11.57 -5.94
CA ILE A 117 -8.94 -11.35 -5.24
C ILE A 117 -10.13 -10.98 -6.15
N MET A 118 -9.86 -10.33 -7.28
CA MET A 118 -10.89 -9.91 -8.25
C MET A 118 -11.57 -11.10 -8.95
N LYS A 119 -11.04 -12.32 -8.81
CA LYS A 119 -11.60 -13.56 -9.36
C LYS A 119 -12.43 -14.36 -8.35
N GLU A 120 -12.41 -13.95 -7.08
CA GLU A 120 -13.09 -14.65 -5.99
C GLU A 120 -14.57 -14.23 -5.87
N ASP A 121 -15.34 -15.02 -5.12
CA ASP A 121 -16.77 -14.81 -4.88
C ASP A 121 -17.11 -15.16 -3.43
N ASP A 122 -17.89 -14.31 -2.75
CA ASP A 122 -18.19 -14.45 -1.33
C ASP A 122 -19.48 -15.24 -1.03
N SER A 123 -20.15 -15.81 -2.04
CA SER A 123 -21.45 -16.49 -1.88
C SER A 123 -21.40 -17.67 -0.90
N ARG A 124 -20.22 -18.27 -0.71
CA ARG A 124 -19.99 -19.39 0.21
C ARG A 124 -19.20 -19.00 1.46
N TRP A 125 -18.89 -17.72 1.63
CA TRP A 125 -18.14 -17.25 2.79
C TRP A 125 -19.03 -17.20 4.04
N PRO A 126 -18.44 -17.35 5.25
CA PRO A 126 -19.18 -17.25 6.50
C PRO A 126 -19.92 -15.91 6.61
N GLN A 127 -21.21 -15.95 6.93
CA GLN A 127 -22.03 -14.74 7.04
C GLN A 127 -21.77 -13.99 8.35
N LYS A 128 -21.96 -12.66 8.34
CA LYS A 128 -21.78 -11.82 9.53
C LYS A 128 -22.49 -12.38 10.76
N ASN A 129 -21.83 -12.33 11.91
CA ASN A 129 -22.33 -12.91 13.15
C ASN A 129 -22.12 -11.94 14.33
N LYS A 130 -22.32 -12.44 15.56
CA LYS A 130 -22.17 -11.63 16.79
C LYS A 130 -20.72 -11.16 17.03
N ASP A 131 -19.73 -11.90 16.53
CA ASP A 131 -18.30 -11.60 16.70
C ASP A 131 -17.83 -10.52 15.72
N GLY A 132 -18.66 -10.20 14.73
CA GLY A 132 -18.48 -9.06 13.83
C GLY A 132 -18.56 -9.42 12.36
N ARG A 133 -18.09 -8.48 11.55
CA ARG A 133 -17.98 -8.63 10.10
C ARG A 133 -16.73 -7.97 9.55
N GLN A 134 -16.38 -8.35 8.34
CA GLN A 134 -15.39 -7.70 7.50
C GLN A 134 -16.05 -7.37 6.16
N GLU A 135 -15.72 -6.22 5.61
CA GLU A 135 -16.14 -5.81 4.28
C GLU A 135 -14.90 -5.39 3.48
N LEU A 136 -14.85 -5.79 2.22
CA LEU A 136 -13.84 -5.32 1.26
C LEU A 136 -14.56 -4.87 -0.01
N GLU A 137 -14.27 -3.66 -0.46
CA GLU A 137 -14.83 -3.11 -1.69
C GLU A 137 -13.67 -2.60 -2.55
N ILE A 138 -13.57 -3.05 -3.79
CA ILE A 138 -12.50 -2.67 -4.71
C ILE A 138 -13.10 -2.30 -6.06
N ARG A 139 -12.74 -1.13 -6.59
CA ARG A 139 -12.96 -0.74 -7.99
C ARG A 139 -11.61 -0.55 -8.69
N LEU A 140 -11.40 -1.30 -9.77
CA LEU A 140 -10.26 -1.19 -10.68
C LEU A 140 -10.78 -0.89 -12.08
N GLY A 141 -10.81 0.39 -12.47
CA GLY A 141 -11.38 0.78 -13.77
C GLY A 141 -12.87 0.45 -13.84
N SER A 142 -13.25 -0.44 -14.76
CA SER A 142 -14.63 -0.95 -14.90
C SER A 142 -14.99 -2.04 -13.90
N ASP A 143 -13.99 -2.75 -13.37
CA ASP A 143 -14.21 -3.93 -12.55
C ASP A 143 -14.50 -3.51 -11.11
N HIS A 144 -15.49 -4.15 -10.49
CA HIS A 144 -15.93 -3.83 -9.14
C HIS A 144 -16.33 -5.10 -8.40
N ILE A 145 -15.78 -5.27 -7.21
CA ILE A 145 -16.16 -6.34 -6.26
C ILE A 145 -16.55 -5.71 -4.94
N GLN A 146 -17.45 -6.39 -4.22
CA GLN A 146 -17.83 -6.05 -2.87
C GLN A 146 -18.11 -7.34 -2.11
N PHE A 147 -17.31 -7.61 -1.08
CA PHE A 147 -17.43 -8.80 -0.25
C PHE A 147 -17.88 -8.45 1.17
N GLU A 148 -18.70 -9.31 1.77
CA GLU A 148 -19.04 -9.31 3.19
C GLU A 148 -18.81 -10.70 3.79
N THR A 149 -18.03 -10.79 4.87
CA THR A 149 -17.83 -12.04 5.61
C THR A 149 -17.86 -11.82 7.12
N ALA A 150 -18.06 -12.89 7.89
CA ALA A 150 -17.81 -12.91 9.32
C ALA A 150 -16.37 -12.51 9.64
N LYS A 151 -16.13 -12.10 10.88
CA LYS A 151 -14.76 -11.83 11.35
C LYS A 151 -13.93 -13.12 11.36
N ILE A 152 -12.83 -13.13 10.63
CA ILE A 152 -11.85 -14.22 10.58
C ILE A 152 -10.80 -13.98 11.66
N GLY A 153 -10.64 -14.91 12.60
CA GLY A 153 -9.67 -14.82 13.69
C GLY A 153 -8.33 -15.48 13.35
N SER A 154 -8.36 -16.57 12.59
CA SER A 154 -7.18 -17.38 12.28
C SER A 154 -7.28 -18.12 10.94
N LEU A 155 -6.17 -18.75 10.52
CA LEU A 155 -6.18 -19.68 9.39
C LEU A 155 -7.02 -20.94 9.64
N GLY A 156 -7.32 -21.27 10.91
CA GLY A 156 -8.25 -22.36 11.24
C GLY A 156 -9.65 -22.06 10.70
N ASP A 157 -10.16 -20.85 10.96
CA ASP A 157 -11.47 -20.40 10.47
C ASP A 157 -11.55 -20.40 8.93
N VAL A 158 -10.42 -20.11 8.27
CA VAL A 158 -10.31 -20.17 6.80
C VAL A 158 -10.41 -21.62 6.32
N THR A 159 -9.66 -22.52 6.95
CA THR A 159 -9.57 -23.93 6.57
C THR A 159 -10.90 -24.65 6.75
N ASP A 160 -11.65 -24.29 7.80
CA ASP A 160 -12.95 -24.90 8.14
C ASP A 160 -14.13 -24.28 7.36
N SER A 161 -13.87 -23.30 6.49
CA SER A 161 -14.91 -22.64 5.69
C SER A 161 -15.38 -23.48 4.49
N ALA A 162 -16.52 -23.10 3.90
CA ALA A 162 -17.04 -23.73 2.68
C ALA A 162 -16.27 -23.33 1.40
N ASP A 163 -15.35 -22.37 1.50
CA ASP A 163 -14.53 -21.87 0.41
C ASP A 163 -13.13 -21.47 0.90
N PRO A 164 -12.30 -22.45 1.31
CA PRO A 164 -11.01 -22.18 1.95
C PRO A 164 -9.98 -21.54 1.02
N GLU A 165 -10.10 -21.71 -0.29
CA GLU A 165 -9.17 -21.11 -1.27
C GLU A 165 -9.43 -19.60 -1.41
N GLY A 166 -10.66 -19.20 -1.75
CA GLY A 166 -11.01 -17.78 -1.91
C GLY A 166 -10.91 -17.01 -0.60
N LEU A 167 -11.32 -17.62 0.52
CA LEU A 167 -11.22 -16.98 1.83
C LEU A 167 -9.77 -16.82 2.29
N ARG A 168 -8.84 -17.68 1.84
CA ARG A 168 -7.40 -17.54 2.08
C ARG A 168 -6.81 -16.37 1.30
N VAL A 169 -7.22 -16.20 0.04
CA VAL A 169 -6.84 -15.04 -0.78
C VAL A 169 -7.28 -13.74 -0.08
N PHE A 170 -8.54 -13.66 0.35
CA PHE A 170 -9.05 -12.54 1.14
C PHE A 170 -8.23 -12.30 2.42
N TYR A 171 -7.98 -13.35 3.19
CA TYR A 171 -7.27 -13.28 4.47
C TYR A 171 -5.86 -12.70 4.34
N TYR A 172 -5.08 -13.12 3.34
CA TYR A 172 -3.73 -12.61 3.12
C TYR A 172 -3.72 -11.21 2.51
N LEU A 173 -4.58 -10.92 1.53
CA LEU A 173 -4.70 -9.57 0.99
C LEU A 173 -5.02 -8.54 2.07
N VAL A 174 -5.96 -8.85 2.96
CA VAL A 174 -6.32 -7.96 4.08
C VAL A 174 -5.13 -7.71 5.01
N GLN A 175 -4.26 -8.70 5.23
CA GLN A 175 -3.06 -8.52 6.03
C GLN A 175 -2.05 -7.61 5.35
N ASP A 176 -1.79 -7.80 4.05
CA ASP A 176 -0.87 -6.96 3.30
C ASP A 176 -1.35 -5.49 3.28
N LEU A 177 -2.65 -5.28 3.04
CA LEU A 177 -3.25 -3.94 3.07
C LEU A 177 -3.16 -3.30 4.46
N LYS A 178 -3.44 -4.06 5.53
CA LYS A 178 -3.30 -3.56 6.91
C LYS A 178 -1.85 -3.21 7.22
N ALA A 179 -0.90 -4.05 6.85
CA ALA A 179 0.53 -3.80 7.09
C ALA A 179 0.99 -2.50 6.40
N LEU A 180 0.55 -2.28 5.16
CA LEU A 180 0.81 -1.04 4.43
C LEU A 180 0.19 0.18 5.14
N VAL A 181 -1.10 0.12 5.46
CA VAL A 181 -1.83 1.23 6.09
C VAL A 181 -1.24 1.57 7.46
N PHE A 182 -0.97 0.58 8.30
CA PHE A 182 -0.38 0.78 9.62
C PHE A 182 1.00 1.41 9.54
N SER A 183 1.82 1.02 8.55
CA SER A 183 3.11 1.64 8.30
C SER A 183 2.96 3.11 7.91
N LEU A 184 2.04 3.42 6.99
CA LEU A 184 1.79 4.81 6.58
C LEU A 184 1.29 5.68 7.73
N ILE A 185 0.31 5.20 8.50
CA ILE A 185 -0.24 5.94 9.64
C ILE A 185 0.82 6.17 10.71
N SER A 186 1.60 5.14 11.04
CA SER A 186 2.64 5.25 12.06
C SER A 186 3.77 6.20 11.65
N LEU A 187 4.26 6.10 10.41
CA LEU A 187 5.35 6.95 9.93
C LEU A 187 4.91 8.40 9.71
N HIS A 188 3.73 8.62 9.11
CA HIS A 188 3.28 9.96 8.74
C HIS A 188 2.76 10.75 9.96
N PHE A 189 1.99 10.11 10.84
CA PHE A 189 1.37 10.78 11.99
C PHE A 189 2.09 10.54 13.31
N LYS A 190 3.10 9.64 13.36
CA LYS A 190 3.86 9.30 14.57
C LYS A 190 2.96 8.78 15.70
N ILE A 191 1.93 8.02 15.35
CA ILE A 191 1.01 7.39 16.31
C ILE A 191 1.11 5.87 16.24
N LYS A 192 0.68 5.20 17.31
CA LYS A 192 0.35 3.77 17.22
C LYS A 192 -1.00 3.65 16.51
N PRO A 193 -1.08 2.87 15.41
CA PRO A 193 -2.32 2.73 14.67
C PRO A 193 -3.39 1.95 15.46
N ILE A 194 -2.99 1.19 16.48
CA ILE A 194 -3.83 0.38 17.36
C ILE A 194 -3.56 0.77 18.81
#